data_AF-A0A2F0P8X5-F1
#
_entry.id   AF-A0A2F0P8X5-F1
#
_cell.length_a   1.000
_cell.length_b   1.000
_cell.length_c   1.000
_cell.angle_alpha   90.00
_cell.angle_beta   90.00
_cell.angle_gamma   90.00
#
_symmetry.space_group_name_H-M   'P 1'
#
loop_
_entity.id
_entity.type
_entity.pdbx_description
1 polymer ?
#
loop_
_entity_poly.entity_id
_entity_poly.type
_entity_poly.pdbx_seq_one_letter_code
_entity_poly.pdbx_strand_id
1 'polypeptide(L)'
;MIKSHQHYSSPALSATETLDETSVAGYMNADFITVPATMTVNHAREYLLSQLKTDEIPTRVFITADDYHLRGTLSVKKLLQCDERDKAVGVMMDHSYFQVSPDDDRNDVAHLLGKGGLDVVPVVANNTLVGVLGEREIARLVEDENTEDAQRQGASLPLDKPYLETSPWALWRKRSVWLLMLFVAEAYTGNVLKAFEDQLEAAIALAFFIPLLIGTGGNSGTQITSTLVRAMALGEVSLRNLGAVIRKEVTTSLLIAVTIGLAAWVRAWIMGVGMEVTLVVSLSLVAITVWSAIVSSIIPMLLKRLGIDPAVVSAPFIATFIDGTGLIIYFKIAQQVLGI
;
A
#
# COMPACT_ATOMS: atom_id res chain seq x y z
N MET A 1 -23.85 -43.88 -32.62
CA MET A 1 -22.47 -44.07 -32.12
C MET A 1 -22.07 -42.77 -31.42
N ILE A 2 -22.32 -42.71 -30.11
CA ILE A 2 -22.15 -41.50 -29.29
C ILE A 2 -20.67 -41.44 -28.90
N LYS A 3 -19.91 -40.49 -29.46
CA LYS A 3 -18.52 -40.25 -29.03
C LYS A 3 -18.55 -39.55 -27.68
N SER A 4 -17.84 -40.17 -26.74
CA SER A 4 -17.64 -39.75 -25.35
C SER A 4 -17.30 -38.26 -25.22
N HIS A 5 -18.06 -37.53 -24.40
CA HIS A 5 -17.66 -36.24 -23.88
C HIS A 5 -16.41 -36.42 -23.00
N GLN A 6 -15.25 -36.00 -23.50
CA GLN A 6 -14.05 -35.86 -22.68
C GLN A 6 -14.33 -34.77 -21.63
N HIS A 7 -14.32 -35.16 -20.37
CA HIS A 7 -14.18 -34.23 -19.25
C HIS A 7 -12.81 -33.56 -19.37
N TYR A 8 -12.77 -32.27 -19.68
CA TYR A 8 -11.57 -31.45 -19.55
C TYR A 8 -11.39 -31.11 -18.07
N SER A 9 -10.82 -32.04 -17.30
CA SER A 9 -10.45 -31.81 -15.90
C SER A 9 -9.24 -30.87 -15.85
N SER A 10 -9.45 -29.65 -15.36
CA SER A 10 -8.40 -28.63 -15.19
C SER A 10 -7.19 -29.18 -14.40
N PRO A 11 -5.95 -28.83 -14.78
CA PRO A 11 -4.76 -29.07 -13.97
C PRO A 11 -4.72 -28.03 -12.84
N ALA A 12 -5.77 -27.98 -12.01
CA ALA A 12 -5.70 -27.22 -10.78
C ALA A 12 -4.57 -27.82 -9.96
N LEU A 13 -3.57 -27.00 -9.61
CA LEU A 13 -2.51 -27.35 -8.67
C LEU A 13 -3.16 -28.06 -7.49
N SER A 14 -2.78 -29.33 -7.26
CA SER A 14 -3.31 -30.13 -6.17
C SER A 14 -3.14 -29.35 -4.87
N ALA A 15 -4.24 -29.14 -4.15
CA ALA A 15 -4.38 -28.32 -2.95
C ALA A 15 -3.56 -28.82 -1.73
N THR A 16 -2.25 -29.02 -1.88
CA THR A 16 -1.38 -29.60 -0.83
C THR A 16 -0.01 -28.96 -0.71
N GLU A 17 0.30 -27.93 -1.49
CA GLU A 17 1.39 -27.01 -1.16
C GLU A 17 0.78 -25.84 -0.40
N THR A 18 1.38 -25.49 0.73
CA THR A 18 1.05 -24.29 1.50
C THR A 18 1.14 -23.08 0.57
N LEU A 19 0.00 -22.65 0.04
CA LEU A 19 -0.08 -21.46 -0.81
C LEU A 19 0.51 -20.31 -0.02
N ASP A 20 1.55 -19.70 -0.56
CA ASP A 20 2.18 -18.54 0.03
C ASP A 20 1.15 -17.41 0.01
N GLU A 21 0.70 -16.97 1.19
CA GLU A 21 -0.27 -15.87 1.35
C GLU A 21 0.23 -14.55 0.76
N THR A 22 1.53 -14.46 0.46
CA THR A 22 2.15 -13.30 -0.20
C THR A 22 2.12 -13.37 -1.73
N SER A 23 1.65 -14.48 -2.31
CA SER A 23 1.60 -14.72 -3.76
C SER A 23 0.17 -14.71 -4.32
N VAL A 24 0.04 -14.47 -5.62
CA VAL A 24 -1.24 -14.53 -6.34
C VAL A 24 -1.92 -15.90 -6.23
N ALA A 25 -1.14 -16.98 -6.07
CA ALA A 25 -1.67 -18.34 -5.97
C ALA A 25 -2.70 -18.54 -4.85
N GLY A 26 -2.62 -17.77 -3.76
CA GLY A 26 -3.60 -17.80 -2.66
C GLY A 26 -4.99 -17.27 -3.02
N TYR A 27 -5.10 -16.47 -4.07
CA TYR A 27 -6.33 -15.79 -4.49
C TYR A 27 -6.96 -16.40 -5.73
N MET A 28 -6.20 -17.13 -6.55
CA MET A 28 -6.71 -17.71 -7.79
C MET A 28 -7.75 -18.78 -7.51
N ASN A 29 -8.75 -18.89 -8.40
CA ASN A 29 -9.68 -20.00 -8.41
C ASN A 29 -9.50 -20.83 -9.69
N ALA A 30 -9.96 -22.09 -9.62
CA ALA A 30 -9.96 -23.00 -10.76
C ALA A 30 -11.31 -23.02 -11.52
N ASP A 31 -12.19 -22.05 -11.25
CA ASP A 31 -13.53 -22.00 -11.84
C ASP A 31 -13.51 -21.14 -13.11
N PHE A 32 -13.02 -21.76 -14.19
CA PHE A 32 -12.93 -21.13 -15.50
C PHE A 32 -13.30 -22.11 -16.60
N ILE A 33 -13.84 -21.58 -17.70
CA ILE A 33 -14.27 -22.38 -18.85
C ILE A 33 -13.23 -22.25 -19.95
N THR A 34 -12.75 -23.39 -20.43
CA THR A 34 -11.83 -23.47 -21.56
C THR A 34 -12.52 -24.06 -22.78
N VAL A 35 -12.19 -23.56 -23.98
CA VAL A 35 -12.67 -24.10 -25.25
C VAL A 35 -11.53 -24.20 -26.27
N PRO A 36 -11.45 -25.26 -27.08
CA PRO A 36 -10.45 -25.35 -28.13
C PRO A 36 -10.74 -24.37 -29.26
N ALA A 37 -9.69 -23.82 -29.86
CA ALA A 37 -9.80 -22.79 -30.91
C ALA A 37 -10.65 -23.22 -32.14
N THR A 38 -10.75 -24.53 -32.39
CA THR A 38 -11.49 -25.12 -33.52
C THR A 38 -12.98 -25.33 -33.22
N MET A 39 -13.43 -25.17 -31.98
CA MET A 39 -14.85 -25.33 -31.61
C MET A 39 -15.71 -24.28 -32.33
N THR A 40 -16.87 -24.69 -32.85
CA THR A 40 -17.78 -23.73 -33.49
C THR A 40 -18.54 -22.92 -32.44
N VAL A 41 -18.98 -21.71 -32.80
CA VAL A 41 -19.80 -20.84 -31.93
C VAL A 41 -21.01 -21.59 -31.35
N ASN A 42 -21.70 -22.42 -32.14
CA ASN A 42 -22.86 -23.18 -31.65
C ASN A 42 -22.48 -24.16 -30.54
N HIS A 43 -21.44 -24.97 -30.76
CA HIS A 43 -20.97 -25.93 -29.76
C HIS A 43 -20.40 -25.24 -28.51
N ALA A 44 -19.70 -24.12 -28.68
CA ALA A 44 -19.15 -23.35 -27.56
C ALA A 44 -20.26 -22.76 -26.67
N ARG A 45 -21.39 -22.33 -27.25
CA ARG A 45 -22.56 -21.88 -26.48
C ARG A 45 -23.23 -23.00 -25.70
N GLU A 46 -23.47 -24.13 -26.37
CA GLU A 46 -24.04 -25.32 -25.72
C GLU A 46 -23.12 -25.81 -24.58
N TYR A 47 -21.80 -25.82 -24.85
CA TYR A 47 -20.80 -26.17 -23.85
C TYR A 47 -20.80 -25.20 -22.67
N LEU A 48 -20.75 -23.88 -22.93
CA LEU A 48 -20.87 -22.85 -21.90
C LEU A 48 -22.09 -23.09 -21.02
N LEU A 49 -23.29 -23.24 -21.61
CA LEU A 49 -24.52 -23.48 -20.87
C LEU A 49 -24.46 -24.78 -20.04
N SER A 50 -23.81 -25.83 -20.54
CA SER A 50 -23.64 -27.09 -19.80
C SER A 50 -22.70 -26.99 -18.60
N GLN A 51 -21.80 -26.01 -18.58
CA GLN A 51 -20.82 -25.80 -17.51
C GLN A 51 -21.31 -24.83 -16.43
N LEU A 52 -22.38 -24.06 -16.68
CA LEU A 52 -22.95 -23.15 -15.67
C LEU A 52 -23.58 -23.96 -14.53
N LYS A 53 -23.01 -23.81 -13.33
CA LYS A 53 -23.47 -24.48 -12.10
C LYS A 53 -24.18 -23.54 -11.13
N THR A 54 -24.04 -22.23 -11.34
CA THR A 54 -24.55 -21.16 -10.48
C THR A 54 -25.25 -20.11 -11.35
N ASP A 55 -25.87 -19.13 -10.70
CA ASP A 55 -26.48 -17.98 -11.38
C ASP A 55 -25.42 -16.96 -11.87
N GLU A 56 -24.14 -17.16 -11.54
CA GLU A 56 -23.04 -16.32 -12.00
C GLU A 56 -22.59 -16.76 -13.40
N ILE A 57 -22.65 -15.83 -14.37
CA ILE A 57 -22.18 -16.07 -15.73
C ILE A 57 -20.76 -15.50 -15.87
N PRO A 58 -19.76 -16.32 -16.25
CA PRO A 58 -18.41 -15.82 -16.45
C PRO A 58 -18.39 -14.78 -17.58
N THR A 59 -17.60 -13.72 -17.41
CA THR A 59 -17.52 -12.64 -18.42
C THR A 59 -16.70 -13.06 -19.65
N ARG A 60 -15.80 -14.04 -19.48
CA ARG A 60 -14.92 -14.57 -20.52
C ARG A 60 -14.81 -16.10 -20.49
N VAL A 61 -14.53 -16.67 -21.65
CA VAL A 61 -14.02 -18.03 -21.82
C VAL A 61 -12.58 -17.98 -22.32
N PHE A 62 -11.78 -18.96 -21.95
CA PHE A 62 -10.38 -19.04 -22.32
C PHE A 62 -10.18 -20.00 -23.49
N ILE A 63 -9.41 -19.58 -24.49
CA ILE A 63 -9.10 -20.43 -25.64
C ILE A 63 -7.76 -21.10 -25.38
N THR A 64 -7.78 -22.42 -25.27
CA THR A 64 -6.59 -23.23 -24.96
C THR A 64 -6.28 -24.24 -26.06
N ALA A 65 -5.06 -24.76 -26.05
CA ALA A 65 -4.71 -26.01 -26.73
C ALA A 65 -5.02 -27.22 -25.83
N ASP A 66 -4.81 -28.43 -26.35
CA ASP A 66 -5.10 -29.70 -25.66
C ASP A 66 -4.31 -29.88 -24.35
N ASP A 67 -3.19 -29.16 -24.19
CA ASP A 67 -2.30 -29.13 -23.02
C ASP A 67 -2.54 -27.91 -22.10
N TYR A 68 -3.71 -27.28 -22.21
CA TYR A 68 -4.09 -26.08 -21.45
C TYR A 68 -3.21 -24.85 -21.72
N HIS A 69 -2.38 -24.84 -22.77
CA HIS A 69 -1.68 -23.63 -23.18
C HIS A 69 -2.67 -22.54 -23.59
N LEU A 70 -2.61 -21.40 -22.92
CA LEU A 70 -3.51 -20.27 -23.19
C LEU A 70 -3.13 -19.59 -24.50
N ARG A 71 -4.09 -19.50 -25.44
CA ARG A 71 -3.91 -18.87 -26.76
C ARG A 71 -4.59 -17.51 -26.87
N GLY A 72 -5.64 -17.29 -26.09
CA GLY A 72 -6.46 -16.08 -26.15
C GLY A 72 -7.62 -16.11 -25.17
N THR A 73 -8.30 -14.98 -25.04
CA THR A 73 -9.55 -14.87 -24.28
C THR A 73 -10.70 -14.50 -25.21
N LEU A 74 -11.92 -14.90 -24.87
CA LEU A 74 -13.11 -14.55 -25.64
C LEU A 74 -14.21 -14.09 -24.69
N SER A 75 -14.71 -12.86 -24.90
CA SER A 75 -15.86 -12.37 -24.14
C SER A 75 -17.10 -13.24 -24.37
N VAL A 76 -17.76 -13.66 -23.29
CA VAL A 76 -19.03 -14.41 -23.37
C VAL A 76 -20.09 -13.59 -24.09
N LYS A 77 -20.13 -12.27 -23.88
CA LYS A 77 -21.02 -11.37 -24.63
C LYS A 77 -20.79 -11.47 -26.14
N LYS A 78 -19.53 -11.45 -26.58
CA LYS A 78 -19.15 -11.59 -28.00
C LYS A 78 -19.53 -12.97 -28.55
N LEU A 79 -19.35 -14.03 -27.75
CA LEU A 79 -19.76 -15.39 -28.09
C LEU A 79 -21.28 -15.49 -28.27
N LEU A 80 -22.08 -14.91 -27.36
CA LEU A 80 -23.54 -14.96 -27.39
C LEU A 80 -24.18 -14.06 -28.46
N GLN A 81 -23.51 -12.98 -28.87
CA GLN A 81 -23.98 -12.06 -29.91
C GLN A 81 -23.63 -12.50 -31.35
N CYS A 82 -22.79 -13.51 -31.54
CA CYS A 82 -22.34 -13.93 -32.87
C CYS A 82 -23.41 -14.68 -33.68
N ASP A 83 -23.86 -14.17 -34.81
CA ASP A 83 -24.87 -14.87 -35.63
C ASP A 83 -24.30 -16.06 -36.42
N GLU A 84 -22.99 -16.04 -36.73
CA GLU A 84 -22.30 -17.08 -37.52
C GLU A 84 -22.02 -18.34 -36.67
N ARG A 85 -23.01 -19.24 -36.58
CA ARG A 85 -22.96 -20.44 -35.72
C ARG A 85 -21.84 -21.44 -36.02
N ASP A 86 -21.42 -21.55 -37.29
CA ASP A 86 -20.39 -22.50 -37.74
C ASP A 86 -18.96 -21.93 -37.66
N LYS A 87 -18.83 -20.64 -37.32
CA LYS A 87 -17.52 -19.99 -37.20
C LYS A 87 -16.72 -20.57 -36.04
N ALA A 88 -15.42 -20.77 -36.24
CA ALA A 88 -14.52 -21.22 -35.20
C ALA A 88 -14.27 -20.10 -34.16
N VAL A 89 -14.39 -20.43 -32.87
CA VAL A 89 -14.21 -19.45 -31.77
C VAL A 89 -12.80 -18.86 -31.73
N GLY A 90 -11.80 -19.59 -32.21
CA GLY A 90 -10.41 -19.12 -32.32
C GLY A 90 -10.22 -17.90 -33.21
N VAL A 91 -11.13 -17.63 -34.14
CA VAL A 91 -11.08 -16.42 -35.00
C VAL A 91 -11.60 -15.18 -34.25
N MET A 92 -12.33 -15.39 -33.15
CA MET A 92 -12.98 -14.34 -32.38
C MET A 92 -12.20 -13.96 -31.11
N MET A 93 -11.14 -14.69 -30.78
CA MET A 93 -10.38 -14.44 -29.55
C MET A 93 -9.55 -13.16 -29.61
N ASP A 94 -9.35 -12.58 -28.45
CA ASP A 94 -8.41 -11.50 -28.22
C ASP A 94 -7.06 -12.10 -27.82
N HIS A 95 -6.01 -11.77 -28.58
CA HIS A 95 -4.64 -12.20 -28.33
C HIS A 95 -3.89 -11.32 -27.33
N SER A 96 -4.39 -10.12 -27.07
CA SER A 96 -3.83 -9.18 -26.12
C SER A 96 -4.66 -9.20 -24.86
N TYR A 97 -4.12 -9.81 -23.81
CA TYR A 97 -4.74 -9.87 -22.49
C TYR A 97 -3.66 -9.66 -21.42
N PHE A 98 -4.06 -9.07 -20.31
CA PHE A 98 -3.22 -9.01 -19.11
C PHE A 98 -3.26 -10.38 -18.44
N GLN A 99 -2.10 -10.91 -18.05
CA GLN A 99 -1.96 -12.19 -17.35
C GLN A 99 -0.97 -12.02 -16.20
N VAL A 100 -1.11 -12.88 -15.20
CA VAL A 100 -0.21 -12.91 -14.02
C VAL A 100 0.32 -14.33 -13.81
N SER A 101 1.47 -14.45 -13.16
CA SER A 101 2.04 -15.70 -12.68
C SER A 101 1.43 -16.04 -11.31
N PRO A 102 1.28 -17.33 -10.94
CA PRO A 102 0.94 -17.70 -9.56
C PRO A 102 1.97 -17.19 -8.54
N ASP A 103 3.24 -17.06 -8.96
CA ASP A 103 4.36 -16.61 -8.13
C ASP A 103 4.55 -15.09 -8.11
N ASP A 104 3.69 -14.33 -8.82
CA ASP A 104 3.78 -12.87 -8.81
C ASP A 104 3.47 -12.33 -7.40
N ASP A 105 4.19 -11.27 -7.02
CA ASP A 105 4.00 -10.58 -5.75
C ASP A 105 2.59 -9.96 -5.68
N ARG A 106 1.89 -10.22 -4.58
CA ARG A 106 0.52 -9.75 -4.39
C ARG A 106 0.40 -8.22 -4.44
N ASN A 107 1.36 -7.48 -3.87
CA ASN A 107 1.33 -6.01 -3.83
C ASN A 107 1.44 -5.43 -5.24
N ASP A 108 2.38 -5.94 -6.04
CA ASP A 108 2.57 -5.50 -7.42
C ASP A 108 1.31 -5.77 -8.28
N VAL A 109 0.70 -6.93 -8.10
CA VAL A 109 -0.53 -7.30 -8.82
C VAL A 109 -1.73 -6.50 -8.34
N ALA A 110 -1.90 -6.29 -7.03
CA ALA A 110 -2.96 -5.44 -6.45
C ALA A 110 -2.93 -4.03 -7.03
N HIS A 111 -1.71 -3.47 -7.18
CA HIS A 111 -1.49 -2.15 -7.76
C HIS A 111 -1.95 -2.05 -9.22
N LEU A 112 -1.58 -3.04 -10.03
CA LEU A 112 -1.95 -3.10 -11.44
C LEU A 112 -3.46 -3.27 -11.61
N LEU A 113 -4.07 -4.13 -10.78
CA LEU A 113 -5.50 -4.40 -10.79
C LEU A 113 -6.32 -3.19 -10.29
N GLY A 114 -5.86 -2.49 -9.25
CA GLY A 114 -6.54 -1.30 -8.71
C GLY A 114 -6.63 -0.14 -9.71
N LYS A 115 -5.77 -0.11 -10.72
CA LYS A 115 -5.81 0.86 -11.83
C LYS A 115 -6.63 0.37 -13.03
N GLY A 116 -6.81 -0.94 -13.17
CA GLY A 116 -7.40 -1.57 -14.34
C GLY A 116 -8.88 -1.83 -14.14
N GLY A 117 -9.73 -1.45 -15.11
CA GLY A 117 -11.11 -1.93 -15.21
C GLY A 117 -11.19 -3.38 -15.68
N LEU A 118 -10.30 -4.25 -15.19
CA LEU A 118 -10.20 -5.65 -15.56
C LEU A 118 -11.24 -6.45 -14.78
N ASP A 119 -12.06 -7.20 -15.51
CA ASP A 119 -13.13 -8.04 -14.97
C ASP A 119 -12.65 -9.45 -14.62
N VAL A 120 -11.60 -9.90 -15.29
CA VAL A 120 -11.03 -11.23 -15.10
C VAL A 120 -9.58 -11.26 -15.61
N VAL A 121 -8.70 -11.92 -14.86
CA VAL A 121 -7.28 -12.05 -15.20
C VAL A 121 -6.85 -13.52 -15.15
N PRO A 122 -6.38 -14.09 -16.28
CA PRO A 122 -5.82 -15.44 -16.29
C PRO A 122 -4.53 -15.52 -15.49
N VAL A 123 -4.40 -16.58 -14.69
CA VAL A 123 -3.18 -16.96 -13.99
C VAL A 123 -2.49 -18.06 -14.79
N VAL A 124 -1.28 -17.78 -15.24
CA VAL A 124 -0.56 -18.61 -16.23
C VAL A 124 0.80 -19.01 -15.69
N ALA A 125 1.06 -20.32 -15.63
CA ALA A 125 2.36 -20.88 -15.28
C ALA A 125 2.91 -21.67 -16.48
N ASN A 126 4.12 -21.35 -16.94
CA ASN A 126 4.73 -22.01 -18.11
C ASN A 126 3.81 -22.05 -19.35
N ASN A 127 3.13 -20.94 -19.66
CA ASN A 127 2.09 -20.80 -20.70
C ASN A 127 0.80 -21.60 -20.46
N THR A 128 0.71 -22.41 -19.42
CA THR A 128 -0.48 -23.18 -19.05
C THR A 128 -1.41 -22.33 -18.18
N LEU A 129 -2.70 -22.28 -18.53
CA LEU A 129 -3.72 -21.66 -17.68
C LEU A 129 -3.93 -22.55 -16.44
N VAL A 130 -3.53 -22.04 -15.27
CA VAL A 130 -3.63 -22.78 -13.99
C VAL A 130 -4.73 -22.25 -13.09
N GLY A 131 -5.18 -21.02 -13.33
CA GLY A 131 -6.17 -20.35 -12.50
C GLY A 131 -6.71 -19.09 -13.14
N VAL A 132 -7.66 -18.47 -12.46
CA VAL A 132 -8.19 -17.16 -12.83
C VAL A 132 -8.41 -16.31 -11.58
N LEU A 133 -8.21 -15.00 -11.71
CA LEU A 133 -8.69 -14.00 -10.77
C LEU A 133 -9.94 -13.36 -11.37
N GLY A 134 -11.12 -13.73 -10.85
CA GLY A 134 -12.37 -13.05 -11.19
C GLY A 134 -12.54 -11.77 -10.40
N GLU A 135 -13.63 -11.04 -10.66
CA GLU A 135 -13.95 -9.78 -9.96
C GLU A 135 -13.91 -9.93 -8.42
N ARG A 136 -14.40 -11.05 -7.89
CA ARG A 136 -14.44 -11.33 -6.45
C ARG A 136 -13.05 -11.57 -5.89
N GLU A 137 -12.22 -12.33 -6.59
CA GLU A 137 -10.84 -12.62 -6.21
C GLU A 137 -9.98 -11.36 -6.29
N ILE A 138 -10.14 -10.56 -7.36
CA ILE A 138 -9.49 -9.26 -7.52
C ILE A 138 -9.87 -8.33 -6.37
N ALA A 139 -11.17 -8.22 -6.04
CA ALA A 139 -11.65 -7.37 -4.96
C ALA A 139 -11.05 -7.78 -3.61
N ARG A 140 -11.02 -9.08 -3.31
CA ARG A 140 -10.40 -9.62 -2.09
C ARG A 140 -8.90 -9.35 -2.02
N LEU A 141 -8.19 -9.61 -3.12
CA LEU A 141 -6.74 -9.37 -3.21
C LEU A 141 -6.41 -7.90 -2.92
N VAL A 142 -7.15 -6.97 -3.52
CA VAL A 142 -6.97 -5.53 -3.30
C VAL A 142 -7.38 -5.11 -1.88
N GLU A 143 -8.46 -5.68 -1.32
CA GLU A 143 -8.91 -5.38 0.05
C GLU A 143 -7.90 -5.85 1.11
N ASP A 144 -7.37 -7.06 0.95
CA ASP A 144 -6.38 -7.63 1.86
C ASP A 144 -5.07 -6.83 1.82
N GLU A 145 -4.59 -6.46 0.63
CA GLU A 145 -3.39 -5.64 0.49
C GLU A 145 -3.56 -4.26 1.14
N ASN A 146 -4.70 -3.59 0.90
CA ASN A 146 -5.00 -2.31 1.55
C ASN A 146 -5.06 -2.41 3.08
N THR A 147 -5.56 -3.53 3.60
CA THR A 147 -5.66 -3.80 5.04
C THR A 147 -4.28 -4.02 5.63
N GLU A 148 -3.43 -4.79 4.95
CA GLU A 148 -2.05 -5.04 5.34
C GLU A 148 -1.23 -3.74 5.36
N ASP A 149 -1.29 -2.94 4.30
CA ASP A 149 -0.62 -1.63 4.21
C ASP A 149 -1.03 -0.71 5.37
N ALA A 150 -2.33 -0.64 5.67
CA ALA A 150 -2.84 0.16 6.77
C ALA A 150 -2.31 -0.31 8.14
N GLN A 151 -2.18 -1.62 8.35
CA GLN A 151 -1.64 -2.18 9.60
C GLN A 151 -0.13 -1.96 9.72
N ARG A 152 0.63 -2.12 8.63
CA ARG A 152 2.07 -1.85 8.59
C ARG A 152 2.38 -0.37 8.84
N GLN A 153 1.61 0.56 8.26
CA GLN A 153 1.74 2.00 8.52
C GLN A 153 1.58 2.36 10.00
N GLY A 154 0.73 1.62 10.72
CA GLY A 154 0.51 1.75 12.17
C GLY A 154 1.57 1.08 13.05
N ALA A 155 2.68 0.61 12.48
CA ALA A 155 3.73 -0.14 13.18
C ALA A 155 3.23 -1.45 13.83
N SER A 156 2.33 -2.16 13.14
CA SER A 156 1.87 -3.49 13.53
C SER A 156 2.16 -4.50 12.42
N LEU A 157 2.49 -5.73 12.81
CA LEU A 157 2.42 -6.84 11.87
C LEU A 157 0.95 -7.12 11.50
N PRO A 158 0.69 -7.59 10.26
CA PRO A 158 -0.66 -7.91 9.82
C PRO A 158 -1.34 -8.99 10.67
N LEU A 159 -2.66 -8.88 10.81
CA LEU A 159 -3.47 -9.85 11.53
C LEU A 159 -3.92 -10.98 10.60
N ASP A 160 -3.78 -12.22 11.07
CA ASP A 160 -4.18 -13.42 10.31
C ASP A 160 -5.70 -13.69 10.43
N LYS A 161 -6.40 -12.96 11.33
CA LYS A 161 -7.81 -13.12 11.65
C LYS A 161 -8.46 -11.77 11.95
N PRO A 162 -9.80 -11.68 11.89
CA PRO A 162 -10.52 -10.49 12.35
C PRO A 162 -10.08 -10.05 13.75
N TYR A 163 -10.05 -8.74 13.98
CA TYR A 163 -9.50 -8.14 15.21
C TYR A 163 -10.11 -8.73 16.50
N LEU A 164 -11.43 -8.89 16.56
CA LEU A 164 -12.13 -9.42 17.74
C LEU A 164 -11.91 -10.91 17.98
N GLU A 165 -11.48 -11.65 16.96
CA GLU A 165 -11.12 -13.07 17.06
C GLU A 165 -9.64 -13.26 17.45
N THR A 166 -8.86 -12.20 17.34
CA THR A 166 -7.43 -12.23 17.66
C THR A 166 -7.24 -12.12 19.17
N SER A 167 -6.62 -13.14 19.77
CA SER A 167 -6.34 -13.12 21.21
C SER A 167 -5.38 -11.97 21.62
N PRO A 168 -5.47 -11.46 22.86
CA PRO A 168 -4.52 -10.46 23.36
C PRO A 168 -3.05 -10.89 23.24
N TRP A 169 -2.77 -12.18 23.41
CA TRP A 169 -1.42 -12.74 23.27
C TRP A 169 -0.88 -12.66 21.84
N ALA A 170 -1.74 -12.90 20.84
CA ALA A 170 -1.37 -12.75 19.44
C ALA A 170 -1.11 -11.28 19.08
N LEU A 171 -1.97 -10.35 19.52
CA LEU A 171 -1.75 -8.91 19.34
C LEU A 171 -0.46 -8.43 20.00
N TRP A 172 -0.17 -8.88 21.22
CA TRP A 172 1.07 -8.56 21.92
C TRP A 172 2.29 -8.98 21.10
N ARG A 173 2.33 -10.20 20.55
CA ARG A 173 3.44 -10.65 19.70
C ARG A 173 3.59 -9.82 18.42
N LYS A 174 2.47 -9.51 17.75
CA LYS A 174 2.45 -8.75 16.48
C LYS A 174 2.89 -7.28 16.65
N ARG A 175 2.79 -6.71 17.86
CA ARG A 175 3.17 -5.32 18.15
C ARG A 175 4.49 -5.16 18.92
N SER A 176 4.83 -6.12 19.79
CA SER A 176 5.94 -5.93 20.74
C SER A 176 7.29 -5.73 20.07
N VAL A 177 7.59 -6.48 19.00
CA VAL A 177 8.88 -6.33 18.29
C VAL A 177 8.99 -4.92 17.71
N TRP A 178 7.94 -4.42 17.05
CA TRP A 178 7.90 -3.07 16.50
C TRP A 178 7.98 -1.99 17.59
N LEU A 179 7.20 -2.12 18.66
CA LEU A 179 7.22 -1.15 19.77
C LEU A 179 8.57 -1.13 20.49
N LEU A 180 9.24 -2.27 20.65
CA LEU A 180 10.58 -2.34 21.23
C LEU A 180 11.62 -1.67 20.31
N MET A 181 11.52 -1.87 19.00
CA MET A 181 12.39 -1.17 18.05
C MET A 181 12.16 0.34 18.08
N LEU A 182 10.89 0.79 18.12
CA LEU A 182 10.55 2.20 18.27
C LEU A 182 11.05 2.77 19.60
N PHE A 183 10.93 2.03 20.71
CA PHE A 183 11.46 2.45 22.01
C PHE A 183 12.98 2.66 21.97
N VAL A 184 13.72 1.76 21.32
CA VAL A 184 15.18 1.92 21.14
C VAL A 184 15.48 3.11 20.22
N ALA A 185 14.68 3.32 19.17
CA ALA A 185 14.80 4.49 18.31
C ALA A 185 14.49 5.78 19.09
N GLU A 186 13.51 5.79 19.99
CA GLU A 186 13.15 6.94 20.82
C GLU A 186 14.27 7.31 21.80
N ALA A 187 15.12 6.37 22.23
CA ALA A 187 16.30 6.68 23.04
C ALA A 187 17.25 7.69 22.36
N TYR A 188 17.22 7.79 21.03
CA TYR A 188 17.89 8.87 20.28
C TYR A 188 17.45 10.25 20.75
N THR A 189 16.14 10.48 20.92
CA THR A 189 15.60 11.79 21.36
C THR A 189 16.09 12.14 22.77
N GLY A 190 16.19 11.15 23.67
CA GLY A 190 16.75 11.34 25.01
C GLY A 190 18.23 11.76 24.98
N ASN A 191 19.01 11.16 24.07
CA ASN A 191 20.40 11.57 23.87
C ASN A 191 20.52 13.00 23.32
N VAL A 192 19.60 13.40 22.42
CA VAL A 192 19.53 14.78 21.94
C VAL A 192 19.22 15.74 23.08
N LEU A 193 18.21 15.46 23.92
CA LEU A 193 17.90 16.30 25.10
C LEU A 193 19.11 16.45 26.01
N LYS A 194 19.80 15.35 26.30
CA LYS A 194 21.01 15.38 27.13
C LYS A 194 22.14 16.22 26.52
N ALA A 195 22.27 16.23 25.20
CA ALA A 195 23.27 17.05 24.52
C ALA A 195 22.97 18.57 24.59
N PHE A 196 21.74 18.96 24.96
CA PHE A 196 21.31 20.35 25.13
C PHE A 196 20.87 20.66 26.57
N GLU A 197 21.39 19.90 27.55
CA GLU A 197 21.08 20.07 28.98
C GLU A 197 21.44 21.48 29.46
N ASP A 198 22.60 22.01 29.06
CA ASP A 198 23.05 23.37 29.41
C ASP A 198 22.03 24.45 28.96
N GLN A 199 21.43 24.29 27.77
CA GLN A 199 20.42 25.23 27.26
C GLN A 199 19.11 25.12 28.03
N LEU A 200 18.74 23.92 28.47
CA LEU A 200 17.57 23.70 29.31
C LEU A 200 17.75 24.29 30.71
N GLU A 201 18.95 24.19 31.27
CA GLU A 201 19.28 24.83 32.56
C GLU A 201 19.24 26.37 32.43
N ALA A 202 19.76 26.92 31.34
CA ALA A 202 19.71 28.36 31.08
C ALA A 202 18.29 28.89 30.88
N ALA A 203 17.39 28.10 30.30
CA ALA A 203 16.00 28.48 30.07
C ALA A 203 15.03 27.32 30.27
N ILE A 204 14.68 27.04 31.54
CA ILE A 204 13.76 25.95 31.93
C ILE A 204 12.41 26.03 31.20
N ALA A 205 11.95 27.24 30.86
CA ALA A 205 10.71 27.44 30.12
C ALA A 205 10.67 26.73 28.76
N LEU A 206 11.84 26.49 28.13
CA LEU A 206 11.94 25.75 26.87
C LEU A 206 11.41 24.32 26.99
N ALA A 207 11.62 23.67 28.14
CA ALA A 207 11.18 22.30 28.39
C ALA A 207 9.66 22.13 28.24
N PHE A 208 8.88 23.15 28.60
CA PHE A 208 7.42 23.09 28.54
C PHE A 208 6.86 23.05 27.10
N PHE A 209 7.67 23.44 26.11
CA PHE A 209 7.27 23.43 24.71
C PHE A 209 7.75 22.19 23.96
N ILE A 210 8.65 21.39 24.53
CA ILE A 210 9.15 20.15 23.91
C ILE A 210 8.00 19.25 23.44
N PRO A 211 6.97 18.93 24.26
CA PRO A 211 5.86 18.08 23.81
C PRO A 211 5.08 18.68 22.64
N LEU A 212 4.95 20.01 22.59
CA LEU A 212 4.25 20.70 21.52
C LEU A 212 5.03 20.62 20.19
N LEU A 213 6.36 20.78 20.25
CA LEU A 213 7.25 20.77 19.09
C LEU A 213 7.33 19.37 18.46
N ILE A 214 7.63 18.37 19.30
CA ILE A 214 7.69 16.95 18.94
C ILE A 214 6.34 16.51 18.39
N GLY A 215 5.26 16.74 19.15
CA GLY A 215 3.92 16.33 18.73
C GLY A 215 3.49 16.94 17.40
N THR A 216 3.81 18.21 17.15
CA THR A 216 3.50 18.88 15.87
C THR A 216 4.30 18.28 14.72
N GLY A 217 5.61 18.09 14.90
CA GLY A 217 6.50 17.51 13.89
C GLY A 217 6.08 16.09 13.51
N GLY A 218 5.83 15.23 14.50
CA GLY A 218 5.40 13.84 14.30
C GLY A 218 4.01 13.72 13.68
N ASN A 219 3.04 14.53 14.10
CA ASN A 219 1.68 14.53 13.52
C ASN A 219 1.69 14.97 12.04
N SER A 220 2.41 16.06 11.73
CA SER A 220 2.59 16.52 10.35
C SER A 220 3.27 15.45 9.50
N GLY A 221 4.30 14.80 10.05
CA GLY A 221 5.06 13.79 9.33
C GLY A 221 4.24 12.53 9.05
N THR A 222 3.43 12.11 10.02
CA THR A 222 2.50 10.99 9.86
C THR A 222 1.44 11.28 8.78
N GLN A 223 0.88 12.49 8.76
CA GLN A 223 -0.11 12.89 7.75
C GLN A 223 0.48 12.84 6.32
N ILE A 224 1.68 13.39 6.15
CA ILE A 224 2.37 13.42 4.85
C ILE A 224 2.78 12.00 4.45
N THR A 225 3.35 11.23 5.37
CA THR A 225 3.77 9.84 5.09
C THR A 225 2.58 8.98 4.68
N SER A 226 1.47 9.01 5.42
CA SER A 226 0.32 8.16 5.12
C SER A 226 -0.30 8.48 3.75
N THR A 227 -0.45 9.77 3.42
CA THR A 227 -1.00 10.19 2.13
C THR A 227 -0.05 9.89 0.97
N LEU A 228 1.26 10.09 1.16
CA LEU A 228 2.27 9.84 0.13
C LEU A 228 2.50 8.36 -0.13
N VAL A 229 2.60 7.53 0.93
CA VAL A 229 2.72 6.06 0.79
C VAL A 229 1.51 5.51 0.04
N ARG A 230 0.30 5.96 0.38
CA ARG A 230 -0.89 5.57 -0.36
C ARG A 230 -0.86 6.02 -1.82
N ALA A 231 -0.47 7.26 -2.11
CA ALA A 231 -0.35 7.74 -3.49
C ALA A 231 0.73 6.97 -4.28
N MET A 232 1.77 6.47 -3.61
CA MET A 232 2.78 5.58 -4.22
C MET A 232 2.25 4.16 -4.47
N ALA A 233 1.46 3.61 -3.53
CA ALA A 233 0.78 2.31 -3.65
C ALA A 233 -0.38 2.34 -4.66
N LEU A 234 -0.94 3.51 -4.94
CA LEU A 234 -1.85 3.72 -6.09
C LEU A 234 -1.08 4.12 -7.36
N GLY A 235 0.25 4.29 -7.28
CA GLY A 235 1.13 4.66 -8.39
C GLY A 235 0.77 5.98 -9.06
N GLU A 236 0.17 6.89 -8.32
CA GLU A 236 -0.03 8.29 -8.67
C GLU A 236 1.29 9.06 -8.51
N VAL A 237 2.11 8.62 -7.56
CA VAL A 237 3.43 9.19 -7.25
C VAL A 237 4.54 8.18 -7.51
N SER A 238 5.61 8.66 -8.15
CA SER A 238 6.85 7.91 -8.35
C SER A 238 8.06 8.79 -8.04
N LEU A 239 9.24 8.19 -7.96
CA LEU A 239 10.53 8.88 -7.78
C LEU A 239 10.76 10.02 -8.78
N ARG A 240 10.25 9.91 -10.00
CA ARG A 240 10.36 10.96 -11.02
C ARG A 240 9.67 12.26 -10.59
N ASN A 241 8.69 12.16 -9.70
CA ASN A 241 7.90 13.27 -9.19
C ASN A 241 8.49 13.89 -7.91
N LEU A 242 9.65 13.42 -7.41
CA LEU A 242 10.19 13.82 -6.10
C LEU A 242 10.28 15.33 -5.92
N GLY A 243 10.83 16.06 -6.89
CA GLY A 243 10.94 17.52 -6.81
C GLY A 243 9.56 18.22 -6.78
N ALA A 244 8.58 17.70 -7.52
CA ALA A 244 7.22 18.24 -7.53
C ALA A 244 6.50 17.96 -6.20
N VAL A 245 6.70 16.77 -5.63
CA VAL A 245 6.17 16.36 -4.32
C VAL A 245 6.77 17.23 -3.22
N ILE A 246 8.10 17.34 -3.13
CA ILE A 246 8.77 18.18 -2.13
C ILE A 246 8.29 19.62 -2.23
N ARG A 247 8.23 20.20 -3.44
CA ARG A 247 7.75 21.56 -3.63
C ARG A 247 6.32 21.71 -3.11
N LYS A 248 5.42 20.79 -3.48
CA LYS A 248 4.02 20.80 -3.03
C LYS A 248 3.94 20.72 -1.51
N GLU A 249 4.59 19.74 -0.89
CA GLU A 249 4.55 19.52 0.56
C GLU A 249 5.21 20.65 1.35
N VAL A 250 6.32 21.22 0.89
CA VAL A 250 6.94 22.39 1.52
C VAL A 250 6.02 23.61 1.43
N THR A 251 5.40 23.87 0.28
CA THR A 251 4.46 25.00 0.15
C THR A 251 3.22 24.83 1.02
N THR A 252 2.64 23.63 1.08
CA THR A 252 1.52 23.31 1.98
C THR A 252 1.93 23.47 3.43
N SER A 253 3.11 22.95 3.79
CA SER A 253 3.62 22.96 5.17
C SER A 253 3.99 24.36 5.63
N LEU A 254 4.39 25.28 4.76
CA LEU A 254 4.55 26.69 5.11
C LEU A 254 3.23 27.34 5.52
N LEU A 255 2.13 27.03 4.83
CA LEU A 255 0.80 27.55 5.20
C LEU A 255 0.34 27.00 6.56
N ILE A 256 0.58 25.71 6.79
CA ILE A 256 0.29 25.06 8.07
C ILE A 256 1.20 25.62 9.18
N ALA A 257 2.48 25.78 8.90
CA ALA A 257 3.49 26.32 9.81
C ALA A 257 3.15 27.73 10.30
N VAL A 258 2.70 28.62 9.41
CA VAL A 258 2.22 29.95 9.81
C VAL A 258 1.02 29.84 10.74
N THR A 259 0.06 28.98 10.42
CA THR A 259 -1.14 28.75 11.24
C THR A 259 -0.78 28.25 12.64
N ILE A 260 0.07 27.23 12.74
CA ILE A 260 0.50 26.63 14.01
C ILE A 260 1.45 27.56 14.77
N GLY A 261 2.35 28.25 14.07
CA GLY A 261 3.28 29.22 14.66
C GLY A 261 2.57 30.39 15.34
N LEU A 262 1.47 30.88 14.75
CA LEU A 262 0.59 31.87 15.37
C LEU A 262 -0.14 31.30 16.59
N ALA A 263 -0.69 30.08 16.50
CA ALA A 263 -1.34 29.43 17.64
C ALA A 263 -0.35 29.21 18.81
N ALA A 264 0.89 28.83 18.51
CA ALA A 264 1.94 28.66 19.49
C ALA A 264 2.41 29.98 20.11
N TRP A 265 2.45 31.06 19.32
CA TRP A 265 2.72 32.39 19.83
C TRP A 265 1.68 32.77 20.90
N VAL A 266 0.40 32.62 20.57
CA VAL A 266 -0.71 32.88 21.50
C VAL A 266 -0.58 32.02 22.75
N ARG A 267 -0.26 30.73 22.58
CA ARG A 267 -0.06 29.82 23.71
C ARG A 267 1.08 30.25 24.62
N ALA A 268 2.23 30.61 24.05
CA ALA A 268 3.39 31.07 24.80
C ALA A 268 3.12 32.40 25.52
N TRP A 269 2.43 33.31 24.85
CA TRP A 269 1.99 34.58 25.46
C TRP A 269 1.07 34.36 26.68
N ILE A 270 0.09 33.45 26.58
CA ILE A 270 -0.78 33.07 27.72
C ILE A 270 0.02 32.46 28.87
N MET A 271 1.08 31.72 28.59
CA MET A 271 1.96 31.13 29.62
C MET A 271 2.91 32.13 30.26
N GLY A 272 3.04 33.35 29.72
CA GLY A 272 3.89 34.40 30.28
C GLY A 272 5.38 34.11 30.21
N VAL A 273 5.86 33.29 29.27
CA VAL A 273 7.26 32.81 29.19
C VAL A 273 8.26 33.83 28.63
N GLY A 274 7.84 35.07 28.40
CA GLY A 274 8.67 36.13 27.81
C GLY A 274 8.70 36.12 26.28
N MET A 275 9.08 37.26 25.69
CA MET A 275 9.07 37.47 24.23
C MET A 275 10.11 36.60 23.51
N GLU A 276 11.29 36.45 24.08
CA GLU A 276 12.37 35.68 23.46
C GLU A 276 12.02 34.20 23.34
N VAL A 277 11.52 33.58 24.41
CA VAL A 277 11.05 32.20 24.39
C VAL A 277 9.86 32.04 23.42
N THR A 278 8.95 33.00 23.40
CA THR A 278 7.82 33.01 22.45
C THR A 278 8.31 32.99 20.99
N LEU A 279 9.29 33.82 20.66
CA LEU A 279 9.94 33.85 19.34
C LEU A 279 10.62 32.53 19.00
N VAL A 280 11.39 31.96 19.94
CA VAL A 280 12.06 30.67 19.76
C VAL A 280 11.04 29.58 19.43
N VAL A 281 9.96 29.49 20.19
CA VAL A 281 8.92 28.46 20.00
C VAL A 281 8.23 28.62 18.64
N SER A 282 7.80 29.83 18.29
CA SER A 282 7.10 30.07 17.01
C SER A 282 7.99 29.82 15.80
N LEU A 283 9.24 30.31 15.80
CA LEU A 283 10.18 30.08 14.69
C LEU A 283 10.54 28.59 14.56
N SER A 284 10.73 27.91 15.69
CA SER A 284 11.06 26.50 15.70
C SER A 284 9.93 25.64 15.18
N LEU A 285 8.66 25.92 15.55
CA LEU A 285 7.53 25.19 14.99
C LEU A 285 7.41 25.36 13.48
N VAL A 286 7.70 26.55 12.96
CA VAL A 286 7.72 26.76 11.51
C VAL A 286 8.81 25.90 10.85
N ALA A 287 10.03 25.96 11.39
CA ALA A 287 11.16 25.20 10.86
C ALA A 287 10.94 23.68 10.94
N ILE A 288 10.43 23.19 12.08
CA ILE A 288 10.16 21.76 12.32
C ILE A 288 9.03 21.26 11.39
N THR A 289 7.99 22.05 11.17
CA THR A 289 6.89 21.66 10.28
C THR A 289 7.37 21.53 8.83
N VAL A 290 8.19 22.48 8.36
CA VAL A 290 8.80 22.40 7.02
C VAL A 290 9.79 21.24 6.93
N TRP A 291 10.61 21.02 7.96
CA TRP A 291 11.53 19.90 8.01
C TRP A 291 10.81 18.54 7.99
N SER A 292 9.74 18.42 8.77
CA SER A 292 8.85 17.25 8.79
C SER A 292 8.34 16.91 7.38
N ALA A 293 7.95 17.92 6.61
CA ALA A 293 7.49 17.75 5.23
C ALA A 293 8.58 17.21 4.29
N ILE A 294 9.79 17.74 4.41
CA ILE A 294 10.94 17.31 3.61
C ILE A 294 11.27 15.84 3.91
N VAL A 295 11.44 15.53 5.19
CA VAL A 295 11.80 14.18 5.67
C VAL A 295 10.74 13.16 5.26
N SER A 296 9.46 13.46 5.54
CA SER A 296 8.33 12.57 5.27
C SER A 296 8.07 12.38 3.77
N SER A 297 8.52 13.33 2.94
CA SER A 297 8.47 13.17 1.48
C SER A 297 9.63 12.32 0.94
N ILE A 298 10.83 12.50 1.48
CA ILE A 298 12.05 11.88 0.95
C ILE A 298 12.18 10.41 1.39
N ILE A 299 11.96 10.11 2.67
CA ILE A 299 12.21 8.77 3.22
C ILE A 299 11.40 7.68 2.47
N PRO A 300 10.07 7.79 2.35
CA PRO A 300 9.27 6.74 1.69
C PRO A 300 9.68 6.54 0.22
N MET A 301 9.95 7.64 -0.47
CA MET A 301 10.36 7.63 -1.87
C MET A 301 11.73 6.97 -2.05
N LEU A 302 12.70 7.26 -1.17
CA LEU A 302 14.04 6.67 -1.20
C LEU A 302 14.00 5.17 -0.90
N LEU A 303 13.18 4.74 0.06
CA LEU A 303 13.00 3.31 0.38
C LEU A 303 12.49 2.53 -0.82
N LYS A 304 11.49 3.06 -1.53
CA LYS A 304 11.00 2.49 -2.78
C LYS A 304 12.11 2.32 -3.82
N ARG A 305 13.07 3.24 -3.88
CA ARG A 305 14.25 3.15 -4.78
C ARG A 305 15.18 1.99 -4.41
N LEU A 306 15.28 1.69 -3.12
CA LEU A 306 16.11 0.61 -2.59
C LEU A 306 15.40 -0.76 -2.65
N GLY A 307 14.18 -0.82 -3.20
CA GLY A 307 13.37 -2.05 -3.24
C GLY A 307 12.74 -2.40 -1.89
N ILE A 308 12.70 -1.45 -0.94
CA ILE A 308 12.04 -1.62 0.36
C ILE A 308 10.63 -1.05 0.23
N ASP A 309 9.63 -1.85 0.56
CA ASP A 309 8.24 -1.41 0.61
C ASP A 309 8.08 -0.23 1.61
N PRO A 310 7.67 0.96 1.15
CA PRO A 310 7.47 2.11 2.02
C PRO A 310 6.42 1.91 3.11
N ALA A 311 5.45 1.00 2.94
CA ALA A 311 4.45 0.72 3.96
C ALA A 311 5.07 0.02 5.19
N VAL A 312 6.18 -0.72 5.01
CA VAL A 312 6.92 -1.38 6.10
C VAL A 312 7.64 -0.38 7.00
N VAL A 313 8.10 0.75 6.45
CA VAL A 313 8.66 1.83 7.26
C VAL A 313 7.49 2.64 7.81
N SER A 314 7.10 2.26 9.02
CA SER A 314 5.94 2.79 9.70
C SER A 314 6.04 4.31 9.91
N ALA A 315 4.90 4.99 9.83
CA ALA A 315 4.84 6.42 10.08
C ALA A 315 5.40 6.82 11.48
N PRO A 316 5.21 6.01 12.55
CA PRO A 316 5.87 6.24 13.84
C PRO A 316 7.39 6.32 13.77
N PHE A 317 8.06 5.49 12.95
CA PHE A 317 9.52 5.54 12.85
C PHE A 317 10.01 6.87 12.25
N ILE A 318 9.33 7.34 11.21
CA ILE A 318 9.62 8.64 10.60
C ILE A 318 9.34 9.77 11.60
N ALA A 319 8.26 9.68 12.38
CA ALA A 319 7.96 10.63 13.45
C ALA A 319 9.10 10.69 14.49
N THR A 320 9.59 9.56 15.00
CA THR A 320 10.71 9.53 15.96
C THR A 320 11.99 10.20 15.40
N PHE A 321 12.27 10.01 14.11
CA PHE A 321 13.39 10.69 13.46
C PHE A 321 13.18 12.21 13.38
N ILE A 322 11.96 12.64 13.05
CA ILE A 322 11.56 14.05 13.05
C ILE A 322 11.62 14.63 14.46
N ASP A 323 11.28 13.88 15.49
CA ASP A 323 11.31 14.35 16.88
C ASP A 323 12.72 14.71 17.31
N GLY A 324 13.68 13.80 17.11
CA GLY A 324 15.07 14.06 17.50
C GLY A 324 15.73 15.15 16.64
N THR A 325 15.47 15.17 15.34
CA THR A 325 15.98 16.26 14.47
C THR A 325 15.28 17.60 14.74
N GLY A 326 14.01 17.57 15.11
CA GLY A 326 13.22 18.74 15.48
C GLY A 326 13.69 19.37 16.79
N LEU A 327 14.07 18.54 17.78
CA LEU A 327 14.73 19.01 19.00
C LEU A 327 16.07 19.70 18.70
N ILE A 328 16.88 19.15 17.79
CA ILE A 328 18.12 19.80 17.36
C ILE A 328 17.82 21.18 16.76
N ILE A 329 16.82 21.27 15.87
CA ILE A 329 16.39 22.55 15.27
C ILE A 329 15.95 23.53 16.36
N TYR A 330 15.11 23.07 17.30
CA TYR A 330 14.59 23.88 18.39
C TYR A 330 15.70 24.48 19.26
N PHE A 331 16.61 23.65 19.75
CA PHE A 331 17.69 24.12 20.61
C PHE A 331 18.69 24.98 19.84
N LYS A 332 18.95 24.69 18.56
CA LYS A 332 19.82 25.55 17.74
C LYS A 332 19.23 26.95 17.55
N ILE A 333 17.91 27.06 17.37
CA ILE A 333 17.23 28.36 17.32
C ILE A 333 17.29 29.03 18.70
N ALA A 334 17.09 28.28 19.78
CA ALA A 334 17.20 28.82 21.14
C ALA A 334 18.59 29.41 21.42
N GLN A 335 19.66 28.70 21.07
CA GLN A 335 21.05 29.18 21.21
C GLN A 335 21.25 30.50 20.46
N GLN A 336 20.74 30.62 19.23
CA GLN A 336 20.90 31.83 18.43
C GLN A 336 20.08 33.02 18.93
N VAL A 337 18.87 32.78 19.43
CA VAL A 337 17.96 33.86 19.87
C VAL A 337 18.26 34.31 21.29
N LEU A 338 18.54 33.37 22.20
CA LEU A 338 18.78 33.63 23.62
C LEU A 338 20.27 33.83 23.95
N GLY A 339 21.18 33.47 23.05
CA GLY A 339 22.63 33.58 23.27
C GLY A 339 23.18 32.59 24.31
N ILE A 340 22.57 31.42 24.42
CA ILE A 340 22.88 30.33 25.38
C ILE A 340 23.51 29.10 24.73
#